data_AF-G3W2P1-F1
#
_entry.id   AF-G3W2P1-F1
#
_cell.length_a   1.000
_cell.length_b   1.000
_cell.length_c   1.000
_cell.angle_alpha   90.00
_cell.angle_beta   90.00
_cell.angle_gamma   90.00
#
_symmetry.space_group_name_H-M   'P 1'
#
loop_
_entity.id
_entity.type
_entity.pdbx_description
1 polymer ?
#
loop_
_entity_poly.entity_id
_entity_poly.type
_entity_poly.pdbx_seq_one_letter_code
_entity_poly.pdbx_strand_id
1 'polypeptide(L)'
;MRLAARPSLASFALLPSPTSSVVHLRKGDETTAPSGKCSFPSPRSLLPGPCAPARGERGKTKSQSRLGNVVFPPGQGDLLLVVLFLGCTSPDPRGPTGWIAQLGSDGSAEQSSGSALGKVFLQRSTMSKRPRTFKLRTLHSQDKYGVAGKNCQEVLQKGCQKFQLSISGCRLCLYEDGTELTEDYFQGLPDNTELMLLTPGQTWQGYISDIHRFLTIFYKPQADVIQAAQKLLSDERAPLRQKLLADFLHNVNENIQAESREEDGPWFEGLESRFRNKSSYLRYSCESRIRSYLKEVSAYASTLDPKPRAEYLKIIDRMYEKLKSVHYNGSYFDRKDKGKERLCTSEGWFSCQGPFDLDACLSTHSINPYSNRESRILFSTWNLDHKIEKKRTIVPTLAEAIAEQNGREVDWEYFYSLLFTSSNLKLVHIACHKKSCHNLSCDETRIYKSKKQVVRKRAVRRRR
;
A
#
# COMPACT_ATOMS: atom_id res chain seq x y z
N MET A 1 -32.37 61.64 9.45
CA MET A 1 -31.66 61.53 10.75
C MET A 1 -30.34 60.81 10.47
N ARG A 2 -29.18 61.49 10.26
CA ARG A 2 -28.23 62.04 11.28
C ARG A 2 -27.96 61.00 12.39
N LEU A 3 -26.77 60.50 12.71
CA LEU A 3 -25.33 60.91 12.58
C LEU A 3 -24.46 59.61 12.60
N ALA A 4 -23.28 59.48 11.95
CA ALA A 4 -21.93 59.97 12.33
C ALA A 4 -21.55 59.68 13.82
N ALA A 5 -20.37 59.22 14.24
CA ALA A 5 -19.01 59.25 13.71
C ALA A 5 -18.07 58.31 14.54
N ARG A 6 -16.91 57.94 13.99
CA ARG A 6 -15.64 57.67 14.73
C ARG A 6 -15.00 59.02 15.16
N PRO A 7 -14.14 59.13 16.20
CA PRO A 7 -12.68 58.79 16.16
C PRO A 7 -12.18 58.16 17.50
N SER A 8 -11.07 57.41 17.62
CA SER A 8 -9.61 57.59 17.40
C SER A 8 -8.80 58.24 18.55
N LEU A 9 -7.76 57.48 18.98
CA LEU A 9 -6.37 57.84 19.34
C LEU A 9 -5.90 58.01 20.80
N ALA A 10 -4.66 57.48 20.96
CA ALA A 10 -3.54 57.84 21.85
C ALA A 10 -3.50 57.09 23.21
N SER A 11 -2.39 56.55 23.76
CA SER A 11 -0.93 56.49 23.52
C SER A 11 -0.27 56.42 24.91
N PHE A 12 0.72 55.56 25.16
CA PHE A 12 1.86 55.67 26.12
C PHE A 12 2.65 54.34 26.00
N ALA A 13 3.88 54.19 25.45
CA ALA A 13 5.21 54.74 25.79
C ALA A 13 5.65 54.34 27.22
N LEU A 14 6.82 53.79 27.58
CA LEU A 14 8.17 53.54 27.02
C LEU A 14 8.95 52.60 28.01
N LEU A 15 9.80 51.69 27.47
CA LEU A 15 11.18 51.19 27.84
C LEU A 15 11.68 51.03 29.32
N PRO A 16 12.89 50.47 29.64
CA PRO A 16 13.97 49.81 28.83
C PRO A 16 14.56 48.48 29.42
N SER A 17 15.53 47.90 28.67
CA SER A 17 16.50 46.84 29.00
C SER A 17 17.63 47.27 29.97
N PRO A 18 18.49 46.32 30.44
CA PRO A 18 19.93 46.32 30.03
C PRO A 18 20.61 44.92 29.90
N THR A 19 21.40 44.69 28.82
CA THR A 19 22.88 44.43 28.71
C THR A 19 23.56 43.55 29.79
N SER A 20 24.61 42.74 29.60
CA SER A 20 25.53 42.32 28.51
C SER A 20 26.46 41.27 29.16
N SER A 21 27.05 40.33 28.41
CA SER A 21 28.39 39.80 28.69
C SER A 21 28.95 39.02 27.50
N VAL A 22 29.94 39.64 26.87
CA VAL A 22 30.87 39.07 25.88
C VAL A 22 32.10 38.60 26.65
N VAL A 23 32.59 37.39 26.38
CA VAL A 23 33.94 36.96 26.77
C VAL A 23 34.69 36.51 25.52
N HIS A 24 35.75 37.25 25.20
CA HIS A 24 36.86 36.81 24.37
C HIS A 24 37.83 35.98 25.21
N LEU A 25 38.33 34.87 24.68
CA LEU A 25 39.58 34.26 25.11
C LEU A 25 40.35 33.70 23.91
N ARG A 26 41.67 33.77 24.05
CA ARG A 26 42.71 33.84 23.02
C ARG A 26 43.18 32.46 22.51
N LYS A 27 43.89 32.53 21.38
CA LYS A 27 44.85 31.59 20.77
C LYS A 27 45.67 30.74 21.75
N GLY A 28 45.94 29.49 21.33
CA GLY A 28 47.04 28.63 21.79
C GLY A 28 47.33 27.53 20.76
N ASP A 29 48.36 27.78 19.96
CA ASP A 29 49.37 26.93 19.30
C ASP A 29 49.29 25.40 19.21
N GLU A 30 49.81 24.91 18.05
CA GLU A 30 50.68 23.74 17.81
C GLU A 30 50.30 22.39 18.45
N THR A 31 50.14 21.27 17.74
CA THR A 31 51.17 20.55 16.99
C THR A 31 50.58 19.25 16.41
N THR A 32 51.19 18.78 15.31
CA THR A 32 51.39 17.36 14.89
C THR A 32 50.21 16.47 14.46
N ALA A 33 50.24 16.12 13.16
CA ALA A 33 49.68 14.89 12.61
C ALA A 33 50.38 13.64 13.17
N PRO A 34 49.76 12.45 13.03
CA PRO A 34 50.46 11.48 12.20
C PRO A 34 49.57 10.75 11.19
N SER A 35 50.20 10.52 10.05
CA SER A 35 49.85 9.61 8.97
C SER A 35 49.66 8.16 9.46
N GLY A 36 48.52 7.55 9.13
CA GLY A 36 48.31 6.11 9.21
C GLY A 36 47.89 5.57 7.83
N LYS A 37 48.87 5.06 7.07
CA LYS A 37 48.63 4.20 5.90
C LYS A 37 48.24 2.81 6.40
N CYS A 38 47.08 2.29 6.01
CA CYS A 38 46.81 0.86 6.03
C CYS A 38 46.24 0.41 4.69
N SER A 39 46.98 -0.49 4.06
CA SER A 39 46.75 -1.09 2.75
C SER A 39 45.75 -2.26 2.83
N PHE A 40 45.08 -2.50 1.69
CA PHE A 40 44.05 -3.51 1.38
C PHE A 40 44.35 -4.97 1.77
N PRO A 41 43.30 -5.83 1.73
CA PRO A 41 43.23 -6.77 0.59
C PRO A 41 41.88 -6.78 -0.15
N SER A 42 41.96 -6.91 -1.49
CA SER A 42 40.84 -7.14 -2.41
C SER A 42 40.25 -8.55 -2.26
N PRO A 43 38.93 -8.75 -2.48
CA PRO A 43 38.37 -10.08 -2.65
C PRO A 43 38.56 -10.60 -4.10
N ARG A 44 38.99 -11.87 -4.18
CA ARG A 44 39.16 -12.66 -5.40
C ARG A 44 37.86 -12.80 -6.19
N SER A 45 38.00 -12.69 -7.51
CA SER A 45 37.00 -13.00 -8.53
C SER A 45 36.74 -14.51 -8.63
N LEU A 46 35.46 -14.89 -8.54
CA LEU A 46 34.97 -16.19 -8.98
C LEU A 46 34.28 -15.99 -10.33
N LEU A 47 34.87 -16.54 -11.40
CA LEU A 47 34.26 -16.64 -12.73
C LEU A 47 33.29 -17.83 -12.77
N PRO A 48 32.13 -17.73 -13.46
CA PRO A 48 31.30 -18.89 -13.75
C PRO A 48 31.77 -19.59 -15.03
N GLY A 49 31.94 -20.92 -14.97
CA GLY A 49 32.21 -21.77 -16.14
C GLY A 49 30.94 -22.04 -16.96
N PRO A 50 31.08 -22.38 -18.26
CA PRO A 50 29.96 -22.51 -19.19
C PRO A 50 29.21 -23.86 -19.06
N CYS A 51 27.90 -23.82 -19.29
CA CYS A 51 27.04 -24.99 -19.44
C CYS A 51 27.13 -25.57 -20.87
N ALA A 52 27.24 -26.89 -20.97
CA ALA A 52 26.84 -27.66 -22.15
C ALA A 52 26.25 -29.03 -21.72
N PRO A 53 25.39 -29.67 -22.53
CA PRO A 53 24.35 -30.60 -22.06
C PRO A 53 24.65 -32.08 -22.39
N ALA A 54 24.05 -33.02 -21.65
CA ALA A 54 23.44 -34.26 -22.17
C ALA A 54 23.01 -35.24 -21.06
N ARG A 55 21.83 -35.86 -21.28
CA ARG A 55 21.43 -37.28 -21.04
C ARG A 55 21.87 -37.90 -19.69
N GLY A 56 20.99 -38.28 -18.77
CA GLY A 56 19.89 -39.22 -18.96
C GLY A 56 20.35 -40.62 -18.55
N GLU A 57 20.12 -41.03 -17.29
CA GLU A 57 20.01 -42.44 -16.92
C GLU A 57 19.46 -42.64 -15.50
N ARG A 58 18.78 -43.78 -15.32
CA ARG A 58 18.00 -44.21 -14.16
C ARG A 58 18.93 -44.81 -13.10
N GLY A 59 18.61 -44.59 -11.83
CA GLY A 59 19.22 -45.34 -10.72
C GLY A 59 18.45 -45.18 -9.42
N LYS A 60 17.66 -46.20 -9.07
CA LYS A 60 17.01 -46.36 -7.76
C LYS A 60 18.07 -46.67 -6.70
N THR A 61 18.01 -46.03 -5.52
CA THR A 61 18.37 -46.67 -4.24
C THR A 61 17.64 -46.00 -3.07
N LYS A 62 17.13 -46.84 -2.18
CA LYS A 62 16.52 -46.53 -0.87
C LYS A 62 17.60 -46.48 0.22
N SER A 63 17.48 -45.57 1.18
CA SER A 63 17.87 -45.73 2.60
C SER A 63 17.41 -44.49 3.37
N GLN A 64 16.31 -44.54 4.15
CA GLN A 64 16.23 -44.85 5.59
C GLN A 64 17.20 -44.08 6.51
N SER A 65 16.57 -43.19 7.30
CA SER A 65 16.79 -42.83 8.71
C SER A 65 18.15 -42.30 9.18
N ARG A 66 18.13 -41.12 9.82
CA ARG A 66 18.30 -40.99 11.29
C ARG A 66 18.07 -39.55 11.76
N LEU A 67 17.24 -39.45 12.80
CA LEU A 67 17.15 -38.31 13.70
C LEU A 67 18.47 -38.14 14.45
N GLY A 68 18.98 -36.92 14.50
CA GLY A 68 20.08 -36.50 15.36
C GLY A 68 19.78 -35.11 15.89
N ASN A 69 19.43 -35.03 17.18
CA ASN A 69 19.34 -33.78 17.93
C ASN A 69 20.74 -33.19 18.08
N VAL A 70 20.90 -31.91 17.73
CA VAL A 70 22.07 -31.11 18.11
C VAL A 70 21.57 -29.83 18.78
N VAL A 71 21.94 -29.67 20.04
CA VAL A 71 21.76 -28.46 20.86
C VAL A 71 22.97 -27.55 20.60
N PHE A 72 22.73 -26.27 20.29
CA PHE A 72 23.77 -25.24 20.17
C PHE A 72 23.49 -24.06 21.16
N PRO A 73 24.54 -23.41 21.70
CA PRO A 73 24.46 -22.36 22.72
C PRO A 73 24.09 -20.98 22.13
N PRO A 74 23.71 -19.99 22.96
CA PRO A 74 23.06 -18.78 22.48
C PRO A 74 24.06 -17.66 22.13
N GLY A 75 23.70 -16.87 21.11
CA GLY A 75 24.13 -15.48 20.97
C GLY A 75 25.13 -15.19 19.85
N GLN A 76 24.61 -14.81 18.68
CA GLN A 76 24.91 -13.56 17.97
C GLN A 76 24.12 -13.56 16.65
N GLY A 77 23.48 -12.43 16.37
CA GLY A 77 22.46 -12.31 15.34
C GLY A 77 23.01 -12.41 13.93
N ASP A 78 22.21 -13.00 13.05
CA ASP A 78 22.24 -12.70 11.63
C ASP A 78 20.84 -12.81 11.04
N LEU A 79 20.51 -11.79 10.24
CA LEU A 79 19.26 -11.60 9.51
C LEU A 79 19.08 -12.73 8.49
N LEU A 80 18.22 -13.72 8.79
CA LEU A 80 17.81 -14.71 7.80
C LEU A 80 16.55 -14.22 7.06
N LEU A 81 16.73 -13.90 5.78
CA LEU A 81 15.66 -13.62 4.83
C LEU A 81 14.83 -14.90 4.60
N VAL A 82 13.71 -15.05 5.31
CA VAL A 82 12.77 -16.15 5.05
C VAL A 82 11.99 -15.83 3.77
N VAL A 83 12.35 -16.50 2.68
CA VAL A 83 11.55 -16.55 1.45
C VAL A 83 10.40 -17.53 1.71
N LEU A 84 9.21 -17.00 2.02
CA LEU A 84 7.99 -17.79 2.04
C LEU A 84 7.57 -18.11 0.60
N PHE A 85 7.66 -19.40 0.24
CA PHE A 85 6.93 -19.97 -0.89
C PHE A 85 5.43 -19.99 -0.55
N LEU A 86 4.64 -19.12 -1.19
CA LEU A 86 3.18 -19.27 -1.22
C LEU A 86 2.81 -20.10 -2.44
N GLY A 87 2.40 -21.35 -2.17
CA GLY A 87 1.76 -22.22 -3.15
C GLY A 87 0.40 -21.65 -3.56
N CYS A 88 0.26 -21.37 -4.85
CA CYS A 88 -1.02 -21.07 -5.47
C CYS A 88 -1.83 -22.36 -5.60
N THR A 89 -3.06 -22.36 -5.06
CA THR A 89 -4.13 -23.24 -5.55
C THR A 89 -5.37 -22.40 -5.76
N SER A 90 -5.73 -22.20 -7.03
CA SER A 90 -7.02 -21.66 -7.45
C SER A 90 -8.06 -22.78 -7.47
N PRO A 91 -9.36 -22.47 -7.26
CA PRO A 91 -10.43 -23.29 -7.79
C PRO A 91 -11.14 -22.57 -8.95
N ASP A 92 -11.20 -23.23 -10.10
CA ASP A 92 -12.14 -22.95 -11.20
C ASP A 92 -13.48 -23.67 -10.91
N PRO A 93 -14.65 -23.13 -11.32
CA PRO A 93 -15.96 -23.67 -11.01
C PRO A 93 -16.43 -24.63 -12.11
N ARG A 94 -17.18 -25.66 -11.70
CA ARG A 94 -18.19 -26.37 -12.52
C ARG A 94 -18.80 -27.51 -11.68
N GLY A 95 -20.12 -27.51 -11.52
CA GLY A 95 -20.89 -28.70 -11.10
C GLY A 95 -20.83 -29.81 -12.17
N PRO A 96 -21.48 -30.99 -11.99
CA PRO A 96 -22.94 -31.04 -11.88
C PRO A 96 -23.57 -32.23 -11.07
N THR A 97 -24.88 -32.09 -10.80
CA THR A 97 -25.97 -33.10 -10.80
C THR A 97 -25.84 -34.44 -10.04
N GLY A 98 -26.61 -34.54 -8.93
CA GLY A 98 -27.84 -35.35 -8.80
C GLY A 98 -27.75 -36.87 -8.82
N TRP A 99 -28.14 -37.53 -7.72
CA TRP A 99 -28.73 -38.89 -7.70
C TRP A 99 -29.76 -39.02 -6.58
N ILE A 100 -30.91 -39.57 -6.96
CA ILE A 100 -32.05 -40.03 -6.15
C ILE A 100 -31.71 -41.40 -5.55
N ALA A 101 -32.14 -41.68 -4.32
CA ALA A 101 -32.35 -43.05 -3.86
C ALA A 101 -33.50 -43.13 -2.85
N GLN A 102 -34.32 -44.15 -3.05
CA GLN A 102 -35.64 -44.42 -2.51
C GLN A 102 -35.60 -45.81 -1.88
N LEU A 103 -36.14 -45.97 -0.67
CA LEU A 103 -36.47 -47.25 -0.01
C LEU A 103 -37.72 -46.93 0.84
N GLY A 104 -38.92 -47.51 0.68
CA GLY A 104 -39.27 -48.93 0.55
C GLY A 104 -39.48 -49.51 1.96
N SER A 105 -40.59 -49.18 2.64
CA SER A 105 -41.80 -50.00 2.83
C SER A 105 -41.57 -51.39 3.45
N ASP A 106 -42.06 -51.57 4.67
CA ASP A 106 -42.68 -52.81 5.13
C ASP A 106 -43.81 -52.47 6.12
N GLY A 107 -44.95 -53.14 5.95
CA GLY A 107 -46.18 -52.93 6.71
C GLY A 107 -46.52 -54.11 7.60
N SER A 108 -47.27 -53.82 8.66
CA SER A 108 -48.08 -54.79 9.39
C SER A 108 -49.35 -54.09 9.87
N ALA A 109 -50.49 -54.68 9.54
CA ALA A 109 -51.83 -54.22 9.87
C ALA A 109 -52.28 -54.74 11.24
N GLU A 110 -53.10 -53.96 11.95
CA GLU A 110 -54.17 -54.51 12.80
C GLU A 110 -55.29 -53.47 13.02
N GLN A 111 -56.53 -53.98 13.07
CA GLN A 111 -57.81 -53.28 13.04
C GLN A 111 -58.31 -52.88 14.43
N SER A 112 -59.08 -51.80 14.53
CA SER A 112 -60.40 -51.71 15.22
C SER A 112 -60.83 -50.24 15.31
N SER A 113 -61.85 -49.84 14.54
CA SER A 113 -63.25 -49.59 14.93
C SER A 113 -63.51 -48.24 15.64
N GLY A 114 -64.38 -47.41 15.06
CA GLY A 114 -64.99 -46.28 15.78
C GLY A 114 -65.43 -45.11 14.89
N SER A 115 -66.69 -45.16 14.44
CA SER A 115 -67.39 -44.15 13.66
C SER A 115 -67.57 -42.80 14.35
N ALA A 116 -67.59 -41.69 13.60
CA ALA A 116 -68.79 -40.88 13.37
C ALA A 116 -68.47 -39.59 12.59
N LEU A 117 -69.21 -39.41 11.50
CA LEU A 117 -69.33 -38.17 10.71
C LEU A 117 -69.99 -37.07 11.55
N GLY A 118 -69.47 -35.84 11.46
CA GLY A 118 -70.07 -34.70 12.14
C GLY A 118 -69.54 -33.34 11.70
N LYS A 119 -70.08 -32.84 10.60
CA LYS A 119 -70.27 -31.42 10.26
C LYS A 119 -69.02 -30.56 10.02
N VAL A 120 -68.80 -30.31 8.73
CA VAL A 120 -68.12 -29.12 8.21
C VAL A 120 -68.83 -27.88 8.73
N PHE A 121 -68.23 -27.20 9.71
CA PHE A 121 -68.54 -25.82 10.02
C PHE A 121 -67.54 -24.96 9.24
N LEU A 122 -68.04 -24.14 8.32
CA LEU A 122 -67.27 -23.13 7.62
C LEU A 122 -66.90 -22.04 8.63
N GLN A 123 -65.91 -22.31 9.49
CA GLN A 123 -65.31 -21.30 10.31
C GLN A 123 -64.32 -20.58 9.41
N ARG A 124 -64.65 -19.33 9.07
CA ARG A 124 -63.69 -18.33 8.60
C ARG A 124 -62.60 -18.25 9.68
N SER A 125 -61.59 -19.10 9.56
CA SER A 125 -60.37 -19.00 10.34
C SER A 125 -59.70 -17.71 9.91
N THR A 126 -59.95 -16.63 10.64
CA THR A 126 -58.93 -15.62 10.83
C THR A 126 -57.75 -16.37 11.43
N MET A 127 -56.84 -16.88 10.59
CA MET A 127 -55.61 -17.48 11.05
C MET A 127 -54.89 -16.40 11.84
N SER A 128 -55.02 -16.44 13.16
CA SER A 128 -54.25 -15.58 14.05
C SER A 128 -52.80 -15.96 13.81
N LYS A 129 -52.12 -15.17 12.96
CA LYS A 129 -50.71 -15.32 12.66
C LYS A 129 -49.97 -15.43 14.00
N ARG A 130 -49.23 -16.51 14.18
CA ARG A 130 -48.45 -16.71 15.41
C ARG A 130 -47.46 -15.56 15.53
N PRO A 131 -47.34 -14.92 16.70
CA PRO A 131 -46.36 -13.86 16.90
C PRO A 131 -44.96 -14.44 16.70
N ARG A 132 -44.16 -13.77 15.88
CA ARG A 132 -42.75 -14.09 15.63
C ARG A 132 -41.86 -13.22 16.49
N THR A 133 -40.68 -13.72 16.82
CA THR A 133 -39.70 -12.97 17.61
C THR A 133 -38.64 -12.33 16.73
N PHE A 134 -38.17 -11.15 17.10
CA PHE A 134 -37.15 -10.38 16.40
C PHE A 134 -36.20 -9.73 17.40
N LYS A 135 -35.01 -9.35 16.95
CA LYS A 135 -34.06 -8.57 17.74
C LYS A 135 -33.96 -7.17 17.14
N LEU A 136 -34.55 -6.19 17.80
CA LEU A 136 -34.51 -4.79 17.38
C LEU A 136 -33.30 -4.06 17.93
N ARG A 137 -32.76 -3.16 17.12
CA ARG A 137 -31.68 -2.24 17.46
C ARG A 137 -31.97 -0.86 16.86
N THR A 138 -31.28 0.17 17.35
CA THR A 138 -31.26 1.51 16.74
C THR A 138 -29.86 1.85 16.24
N LEU A 139 -29.74 2.81 15.31
CA LEU A 139 -28.52 3.12 14.58
C LEU A 139 -27.27 3.36 15.47
N HIS A 140 -27.45 3.90 16.68
CA HIS A 140 -26.37 4.27 17.59
C HIS A 140 -26.36 3.47 18.91
N SER A 141 -27.25 2.50 19.06
CA SER A 141 -27.30 1.67 20.26
C SER A 141 -26.55 0.36 20.05
N GLN A 142 -25.73 0.00 21.05
CA GLN A 142 -25.14 -1.34 21.15
C GLN A 142 -26.17 -2.37 21.65
N ASP A 143 -27.28 -1.92 22.24
CA ASP A 143 -28.27 -2.78 22.86
C ASP A 143 -29.17 -3.44 21.82
N LYS A 144 -29.44 -4.73 22.04
CA LYS A 144 -30.43 -5.50 21.28
C LYS A 144 -31.63 -5.73 22.16
N TYR A 145 -32.81 -5.52 21.61
CA TYR A 145 -34.06 -5.78 22.32
C TYR A 145 -34.88 -6.85 21.60
N GLY A 146 -35.26 -7.90 22.33
CA GLY A 146 -36.18 -8.91 21.82
C GLY A 146 -37.61 -8.36 21.73
N VAL A 147 -38.23 -8.45 20.56
CA VAL A 147 -39.62 -8.03 20.33
C VAL A 147 -40.39 -9.14 19.64
N ALA A 148 -41.58 -9.45 20.15
CA ALA A 148 -42.52 -10.35 19.48
C ALA A 148 -43.64 -9.55 18.81
N GLY A 149 -44.03 -9.91 17.59
CA GLY A 149 -45.14 -9.28 16.87
C GLY A 149 -45.69 -10.15 15.74
N LYS A 150 -46.94 -9.89 15.36
CA LYS A 150 -47.67 -10.63 14.31
C LYS A 150 -47.54 -9.99 12.92
N ASN A 151 -47.19 -8.71 12.86
CA ASN A 151 -47.00 -7.93 11.65
C ASN A 151 -45.89 -6.86 11.87
N CYS A 152 -45.43 -6.25 10.78
CA CYS A 152 -44.34 -5.27 10.80
C CYS A 152 -44.72 -4.04 11.64
N GLN A 153 -45.96 -3.57 11.53
CA GLN A 153 -46.45 -2.41 12.29
C GLN A 153 -46.42 -2.63 13.81
N GLU A 154 -46.79 -3.81 14.31
CA GLU A 154 -46.76 -4.14 15.74
C GLU A 154 -45.32 -4.16 16.28
N VAL A 155 -44.38 -4.74 15.51
CA VAL A 155 -42.95 -4.75 15.87
C VAL A 155 -42.39 -3.33 15.88
N LEU A 156 -42.76 -2.51 14.89
CA LEU A 156 -42.35 -1.10 14.81
C LEU A 156 -42.89 -0.30 16.01
N GLN A 157 -44.18 -0.43 16.34
CA GLN A 157 -44.80 0.22 17.50
C GLN A 157 -44.12 -0.13 18.81
N LYS A 158 -43.90 -1.43 19.07
CA LYS A 158 -43.22 -1.91 20.26
C LYS A 158 -41.76 -1.44 20.32
N GLY A 159 -41.08 -1.41 19.18
CA GLY A 159 -39.73 -0.87 19.05
C GLY A 159 -39.69 0.62 19.40
N CYS A 160 -40.53 1.45 18.77
CA CYS A 160 -40.61 2.89 19.05
C CYS A 160 -40.92 3.16 20.52
N GLN A 161 -41.87 2.43 21.12
CA GLN A 161 -42.18 2.56 22.54
C GLN A 161 -40.98 2.21 23.41
N LYS A 162 -40.27 1.12 23.11
CA LYS A 162 -39.10 0.69 23.88
C LYS A 162 -37.96 1.70 23.84
N PHE A 163 -37.69 2.24 22.66
CA PHE A 163 -36.61 3.20 22.45
C PHE A 163 -37.03 4.66 22.69
N GLN A 164 -38.27 4.90 23.15
CA GLN A 164 -38.84 6.23 23.41
C GLN A 164 -38.78 7.15 22.17
N LEU A 165 -39.07 6.60 21.00
CA LEU A 165 -39.06 7.29 19.70
C LEU A 165 -40.49 7.60 19.22
N SER A 166 -40.66 8.72 18.51
CA SER A 166 -41.91 8.98 17.78
C SER A 166 -42.07 7.96 16.65
N ILE A 167 -43.27 7.40 16.50
CA ILE A 167 -43.54 6.43 15.43
C ILE A 167 -43.59 7.07 14.03
N SER A 168 -43.86 8.37 13.96
CA SER A 168 -44.10 9.05 12.69
C SER A 168 -42.85 9.03 11.81
N GLY A 169 -42.95 8.36 10.66
CA GLY A 169 -41.86 8.21 9.70
C GLY A 169 -40.74 7.27 10.15
N CYS A 170 -40.94 6.49 11.22
CA CYS A 170 -40.04 5.40 11.56
C CYS A 170 -40.26 4.20 10.63
N ARG A 171 -39.18 3.46 10.38
CA ARG A 171 -39.17 2.29 9.50
C ARG A 171 -38.29 1.17 10.07
N LEU A 172 -38.57 -0.05 9.63
CA LEU A 172 -37.77 -1.24 9.92
C LEU A 172 -37.03 -1.67 8.66
N CYS A 173 -35.76 -2.04 8.83
CA CYS A 173 -34.99 -2.72 7.80
C CYS A 173 -34.21 -3.90 8.40
N LEU A 174 -33.78 -4.82 7.56
CA LEU A 174 -32.88 -5.89 7.98
C LEU A 174 -31.53 -5.30 8.43
N TYR A 175 -31.00 -5.81 9.52
CA TYR A 175 -29.68 -5.39 9.99
C TYR A 175 -28.55 -5.84 9.05
N GLU A 176 -28.72 -6.97 8.35
CA GLU A 176 -27.69 -7.57 7.48
C GLU A 176 -27.36 -6.74 6.24
N ASP A 177 -28.39 -6.30 5.50
CA ASP A 177 -28.24 -5.66 4.19
C ASP A 177 -28.97 -4.31 4.05
N GLY A 178 -29.78 -3.92 5.03
CA GLY A 178 -30.58 -2.68 4.98
C GLY A 178 -31.87 -2.78 4.17
N THR A 179 -32.30 -3.97 3.74
CA THR A 179 -33.57 -4.16 3.04
C THR A 179 -34.74 -3.69 3.91
N GLU A 180 -35.50 -2.71 3.44
CA GLU A 180 -36.68 -2.20 4.15
C GLU A 180 -37.78 -3.27 4.22
N LEU A 181 -38.38 -3.42 5.40
CA LEU A 181 -39.40 -4.45 5.62
C LEU A 181 -40.76 -3.99 5.10
N THR A 182 -41.29 -4.74 4.14
CA THR A 182 -42.72 -4.76 3.80
C THR A 182 -43.44 -5.85 4.59
N GLU A 183 -44.77 -5.76 4.71
CA GLU A 183 -45.56 -6.78 5.40
C GLU A 183 -45.45 -8.17 4.76
N ASP A 184 -45.33 -8.23 3.43
CA ASP A 184 -45.17 -9.50 2.71
C ASP A 184 -43.81 -10.13 3.01
N TYR A 185 -42.75 -9.31 3.04
CA TYR A 185 -41.41 -9.77 3.38
C TYR A 185 -41.31 -10.24 4.84
N PHE A 186 -41.96 -9.52 5.76
CA PHE A 186 -41.99 -9.83 7.20
C PHE A 186 -42.45 -11.27 7.50
N GLN A 187 -43.43 -11.81 6.74
CA GLN A 187 -43.96 -13.16 6.97
C GLN A 187 -42.96 -14.27 6.56
N GLY A 188 -42.02 -13.95 5.68
CA GLY A 188 -40.97 -14.87 5.23
C GLY A 188 -39.76 -14.92 6.17
N LEU A 189 -39.61 -13.98 7.09
CA LEU A 189 -38.40 -13.84 7.92
C LEU A 189 -38.31 -14.90 9.02
N PRO A 190 -37.16 -15.55 9.22
CA PRO A 190 -36.94 -16.47 10.34
C PRO A 190 -37.15 -15.80 11.72
N ASP A 191 -37.52 -16.60 12.71
CA ASP A 191 -37.56 -16.13 14.10
C ASP A 191 -36.16 -15.68 14.56
N ASN A 192 -36.14 -14.64 15.38
CA ASN A 192 -34.96 -13.95 15.92
C ASN A 192 -34.10 -13.21 14.90
N THR A 193 -34.64 -12.91 13.71
CA THR A 193 -34.00 -12.02 12.73
C THR A 193 -33.67 -10.66 13.37
N GLU A 194 -32.46 -10.15 13.10
CA GLU A 194 -32.03 -8.83 13.58
C GLU A 194 -32.56 -7.71 12.67
N LEU A 195 -33.25 -6.76 13.28
CA LEU A 195 -33.90 -5.63 12.62
C LEU A 195 -33.33 -4.31 13.14
N MET A 196 -33.15 -3.36 12.24
CA MET A 196 -32.76 -1.99 12.56
C MET A 196 -33.99 -1.09 12.47
N LEU A 197 -34.27 -0.37 13.56
CA LEU A 197 -35.28 0.68 13.62
C LEU A 197 -34.63 2.02 13.31
N LEU A 198 -35.14 2.67 12.26
CA LEU A 198 -34.64 3.95 11.77
C LEU A 198 -35.68 5.05 11.98
N THR A 199 -35.21 6.23 12.41
CA THR A 199 -36.02 7.45 12.48
C THR A 199 -35.98 8.21 11.13
N PRO A 200 -36.86 9.20 10.91
CA PRO A 200 -36.86 9.98 9.67
C PRO A 200 -35.47 10.57 9.36
N GLY A 201 -35.00 10.36 8.12
CA GLY A 201 -33.71 10.84 7.64
C GLY A 201 -32.51 9.91 7.93
N GLN A 202 -32.66 8.90 8.79
CA GLN A 202 -31.61 7.90 9.01
C GLN A 202 -31.58 6.85 7.90
N THR A 203 -30.39 6.38 7.55
CA THR A 203 -30.19 5.32 6.55
C THR A 203 -29.35 4.18 7.14
N TRP A 204 -29.58 2.97 6.64
CA TRP A 204 -28.82 1.78 6.98
C TRP A 204 -28.58 0.96 5.73
N GLN A 205 -27.33 0.57 5.50
CA GLN A 205 -26.90 -0.21 4.32
C GLN A 205 -26.34 -1.58 4.75
N GLY A 206 -26.88 -2.14 5.83
CA GLY A 206 -26.37 -3.40 6.35
C GLY A 206 -24.98 -3.28 6.97
N TYR A 207 -24.25 -4.39 6.95
CA TYR A 207 -22.87 -4.47 7.46
C TYR A 207 -21.91 -3.45 6.81
N ILE A 208 -22.20 -2.94 5.62
CA ILE A 208 -21.43 -1.88 4.97
C ILE A 208 -21.39 -0.61 5.85
N SER A 209 -22.49 -0.29 6.54
CA SER A 209 -22.55 0.84 7.45
C SER A 209 -21.66 0.66 8.68
N ASP A 210 -21.53 -0.57 9.18
CA ASP A 210 -20.59 -0.90 10.26
C ASP A 210 -19.13 -0.80 9.81
N ILE A 211 -18.82 -1.28 8.60
CA ILE A 211 -17.48 -1.12 8.00
C ILE A 211 -17.14 0.36 7.85
N HIS A 212 -18.05 1.17 7.29
CA HIS A 212 -17.82 2.62 7.17
C HIS A 212 -17.59 3.27 8.53
N ARG A 213 -18.42 2.93 9.53
CA ARG A 213 -18.25 3.44 10.90
C ARG A 213 -16.87 3.11 11.45
N PHE A 214 -16.43 1.86 11.30
CA PHE A 214 -15.10 1.41 11.71
C PHE A 214 -13.99 2.17 10.98
N LEU A 215 -14.09 2.32 9.65
CA LEU A 215 -13.11 3.05 8.85
C LEU A 215 -13.01 4.53 9.25
N THR A 216 -14.09 5.15 9.73
CA THR A 216 -14.07 6.54 10.22
C THR A 216 -13.08 6.75 11.36
N ILE A 217 -12.81 5.72 12.18
CA ILE A 217 -11.89 5.79 13.32
C ILE A 217 -10.47 6.11 12.86
N PHE A 218 -10.04 5.63 11.69
CA PHE A 218 -8.69 5.90 11.18
C PHE A 218 -8.48 7.37 10.77
N TYR A 219 -9.55 8.12 10.46
CA TYR A 219 -9.44 9.55 10.15
C TYR A 219 -9.47 10.44 11.39
N LYS A 220 -10.08 9.96 12.48
CA LYS A 220 -10.18 10.66 13.76
C LYS A 220 -9.94 9.66 14.90
N PRO A 221 -8.70 9.21 15.11
CA PRO A 221 -8.40 8.26 16.17
C PRO A 221 -8.81 8.85 17.51
N GLN A 222 -9.66 8.11 18.23
CA GLN A 222 -10.04 8.47 19.59
C GLN A 222 -9.11 7.75 20.56
N ALA A 223 -8.60 8.47 21.56
CA ALA A 223 -7.60 7.94 22.49
C ALA A 223 -8.09 6.71 23.27
N ASP A 224 -9.38 6.68 23.59
CA ASP A 224 -10.07 5.54 24.22
C ASP A 224 -10.09 4.29 23.32
N VAL A 225 -10.29 4.45 22.01
CA VAL A 225 -10.23 3.32 21.06
C VAL A 225 -8.82 2.74 20.98
N ILE A 226 -7.80 3.59 20.95
CA ILE A 226 -6.39 3.13 20.96
C ILE A 226 -6.09 2.35 22.24
N GLN A 227 -6.47 2.90 23.40
CA GLN A 227 -6.28 2.23 24.70
C GLN A 227 -7.06 0.91 24.78
N ALA A 228 -8.29 0.87 24.28
CA ALA A 228 -9.09 -0.34 24.23
C ALA A 228 -8.44 -1.42 23.33
N ALA A 229 -7.94 -1.03 22.16
CA ALA A 229 -7.25 -1.94 21.25
C ALA A 229 -5.92 -2.47 21.84
N GLN A 230 -5.16 -1.63 22.55
CA GLN A 230 -3.95 -2.04 23.27
C GLN A 230 -4.26 -3.04 24.39
N LYS A 231 -5.33 -2.80 25.15
CA LYS A 231 -5.78 -3.74 26.19
C LYS A 231 -6.21 -5.07 25.58
N LEU A 232 -7.02 -5.02 24.52
CA LEU A 232 -7.43 -6.23 23.79
C LEU A 232 -6.23 -7.01 23.26
N LEU A 233 -5.23 -6.33 22.70
CA LEU A 233 -4.03 -6.99 22.17
C LEU A 233 -3.23 -7.68 23.27
N SER A 234 -3.10 -7.07 24.45
CA SER A 234 -2.39 -7.65 25.60
C SER A 234 -2.99 -8.98 26.07
N ASP A 235 -4.31 -9.11 26.01
CA ASP A 235 -5.04 -10.30 26.48
C ASP A 235 -5.29 -11.34 25.37
N GLU A 236 -5.17 -10.95 24.10
CA GLU A 236 -5.49 -11.78 22.95
C GLU A 236 -4.47 -12.90 22.72
N ARG A 237 -4.95 -14.10 22.39
CA ARG A 237 -4.09 -15.29 22.14
C ARG A 237 -4.22 -15.84 20.74
N ALA A 238 -5.30 -15.52 20.01
CA ALA A 238 -5.48 -16.00 18.65
C ALA A 238 -4.55 -15.22 17.69
N PRO A 239 -3.64 -15.89 16.96
CA PRO A 239 -2.63 -15.20 16.15
C PRO A 239 -3.20 -14.24 15.11
N LEU A 240 -4.31 -14.62 14.45
CA LEU A 240 -4.97 -13.75 13.47
C LEU A 240 -5.52 -12.48 14.12
N ARG A 241 -6.10 -12.59 15.32
CA ARG A 241 -6.68 -11.45 16.04
C ARG A 241 -5.59 -10.53 16.57
N GLN A 242 -4.50 -11.09 17.09
CA GLN A 242 -3.30 -10.32 17.46
C GLN A 242 -2.77 -9.53 16.26
N LYS A 243 -2.65 -10.18 15.09
CA LYS A 243 -2.22 -9.51 13.86
C LYS A 243 -3.13 -8.35 13.48
N LEU A 244 -4.45 -8.57 13.43
CA LEU A 244 -5.41 -7.52 13.09
C LEU A 244 -5.36 -6.34 14.07
N LEU A 245 -5.21 -6.61 15.37
CA LEU A 245 -5.09 -5.57 16.40
C LEU A 245 -3.75 -4.82 16.30
N ALA A 246 -2.65 -5.52 16.03
CA ALA A 246 -1.35 -4.91 15.81
C ALA A 246 -1.35 -4.04 14.54
N ASP A 247 -1.91 -4.55 13.43
CA ASP A 247 -2.07 -3.81 12.17
C ASP A 247 -2.97 -2.59 12.37
N PHE A 248 -4.07 -2.72 13.14
CA PHE A 248 -4.93 -1.60 13.51
C PHE A 248 -4.15 -0.53 14.27
N LEU A 249 -3.46 -0.91 15.35
CA LEU A 249 -2.66 -0.01 16.19
C LEU A 249 -1.54 0.68 15.41
N HIS A 250 -0.88 -0.06 14.51
CA HIS A 250 0.14 0.48 13.62
C HIS A 250 -0.39 1.63 12.76
N ASN A 251 -1.60 1.48 12.23
CA ASN A 251 -2.21 2.45 11.31
C ASN A 251 -2.84 3.65 12.04
N VAL A 252 -3.35 3.49 13.27
CA VAL A 252 -3.93 4.62 14.03
C VAL A 252 -2.88 5.42 14.80
N ASN A 253 -1.76 4.80 15.20
CA ASN A 253 -0.67 5.46 15.92
C ASN A 253 0.36 6.08 14.97
N GLU A 254 -0.12 6.80 13.96
CA GLU A 254 0.71 7.53 13.01
C GLU A 254 0.92 8.99 13.42
N ASN A 255 2.01 9.58 12.93
CA ASN A 255 2.30 11.00 13.10
C ASN A 255 2.74 11.61 11.75
N ILE A 256 1.89 11.47 10.72
CA ILE A 256 2.17 11.96 9.36
C ILE A 256 2.49 13.46 9.38
N GLN A 257 1.76 14.26 10.17
CA GLN A 257 1.88 15.73 10.12
C GLN A 257 3.23 16.24 10.65
N ALA A 258 3.84 15.54 11.61
CA ALA A 258 5.19 15.85 12.05
C ALA A 258 6.21 15.68 10.93
N GLU A 259 7.17 16.59 10.87
CA GLU A 259 8.18 16.64 9.83
C GLU A 259 9.60 16.65 10.40
N SER A 260 9.82 17.34 11.53
CA SER A 260 11.14 17.47 12.12
C SER A 260 11.45 16.31 13.08
N ARG A 261 12.74 16.10 13.35
CA ARG A 261 13.20 15.11 14.33
C ARG A 261 12.77 15.47 15.75
N GLU A 262 12.61 16.76 16.01
CA GLU A 262 12.15 17.30 17.29
C GLU A 262 10.65 17.00 17.51
N GLU A 263 9.84 17.04 16.44
CA GLU A 263 8.40 16.72 16.50
C GLU A 263 8.10 15.22 16.56
N ASP A 264 8.97 14.36 16.00
CA ASP A 264 8.74 12.91 15.90
C ASP A 264 10.04 12.11 15.99
N GLY A 265 10.71 12.18 17.14
CA GLY A 265 11.94 11.45 17.43
C GLY A 265 11.90 9.95 17.10
N PRO A 266 10.84 9.20 17.49
CA PRO A 266 10.72 7.77 17.21
C PRO A 266 10.81 7.43 15.71
N TRP A 267 10.27 8.28 14.85
CA TRP A 267 10.40 8.08 13.41
C TRP A 267 11.87 8.04 12.98
N PHE A 268 12.77 8.85 13.55
CA PHE A 268 14.18 8.96 13.16
C PHE A 268 15.12 7.92 13.78
N GLU A 269 14.62 7.02 14.62
CA GLU A 269 15.43 5.98 15.25
C GLU A 269 16.18 5.14 14.20
N GLY A 270 17.48 4.93 14.43
CA GLY A 270 18.39 4.22 13.51
C GLY A 270 18.94 5.07 12.36
N LEU A 271 18.56 6.35 12.23
CA LEU A 271 19.13 7.26 11.23
C LEU A 271 20.24 8.15 11.81
N GLU A 272 21.24 8.42 10.97
CA GLU A 272 22.30 9.39 11.25
C GLU A 272 21.74 10.75 11.69
N SER A 273 22.44 11.42 12.61
CA SER A 273 22.04 12.70 13.21
C SER A 273 21.94 13.87 12.22
N ARG A 274 22.52 13.75 11.02
CA ARG A 274 22.38 14.73 9.93
C ARG A 274 20.94 14.86 9.42
N PHE A 275 20.13 13.82 9.55
CA PHE A 275 18.74 13.83 9.07
C PHE A 275 17.82 14.48 10.10
N ARG A 276 17.52 15.77 9.88
CA ARG A 276 16.66 16.60 10.74
C ARG A 276 15.19 16.59 10.34
N ASN A 277 14.88 16.19 9.12
CA ASN A 277 13.50 16.23 8.59
C ASN A 277 13.19 14.95 7.80
N LYS A 278 11.94 14.51 7.84
CA LYS A 278 11.50 13.29 7.15
C LYS A 278 11.73 13.39 5.65
N SER A 279 11.38 14.54 5.08
CA SER A 279 11.50 14.82 3.64
C SER A 279 12.94 14.79 3.15
N SER A 280 13.90 15.29 3.94
CA SER A 280 15.31 15.27 3.53
C SER A 280 15.89 13.87 3.54
N TYR A 281 15.46 13.00 4.47
CA TYR A 281 15.83 11.58 4.45
C TYR A 281 15.20 10.84 3.26
N LEU A 282 13.91 11.03 2.99
CA LEU A 282 13.23 10.39 1.85
C LEU A 282 13.83 10.85 0.51
N ARG A 283 14.17 12.13 0.39
CA ARG A 283 14.92 12.68 -0.75
C ARG A 283 16.26 11.96 -0.91
N TYR A 284 17.07 11.91 0.14
CA TYR A 284 18.35 11.19 0.15
C TYR A 284 18.20 9.71 -0.22
N SER A 285 17.14 9.05 0.26
CA SER A 285 16.83 7.66 -0.05
C SER A 285 16.58 7.45 -1.55
N CYS A 286 15.80 8.33 -2.19
CA CYS A 286 15.60 8.31 -3.64
C CYS A 286 16.92 8.53 -4.39
N GLU A 287 17.65 9.60 -4.05
CA GLU A 287 18.92 9.94 -4.67
C GLU A 287 19.91 8.77 -4.59
N SER A 288 19.94 8.06 -3.46
CA SER A 288 20.81 6.90 -3.26
C SER A 288 20.48 5.74 -4.19
N ARG A 289 19.20 5.49 -4.48
CA ARG A 289 18.77 4.47 -5.46
C ARG A 289 19.25 4.84 -6.86
N ILE A 290 19.06 6.11 -7.26
CA ILE A 290 19.45 6.60 -8.59
C ILE A 290 20.98 6.63 -8.75
N ARG A 291 21.73 7.02 -7.71
CA ARG A 291 23.19 6.91 -7.67
C ARG A 291 23.66 5.46 -7.82
N SER A 292 22.97 4.50 -7.20
CA SER A 292 23.27 3.08 -7.38
C SER A 292 23.10 2.64 -8.83
N TYR A 293 22.04 3.11 -9.50
CA TYR A 293 21.86 2.84 -10.93
C TYR A 293 23.01 3.40 -11.77
N LEU A 294 23.43 4.64 -11.52
CA LEU A 294 24.58 5.22 -12.21
C LEU A 294 25.85 4.40 -11.96
N LYS A 295 26.13 4.02 -10.71
CA LYS A 295 27.28 3.18 -10.36
C LYS A 295 27.31 1.86 -11.13
N GLU A 296 26.15 1.21 -11.26
CA GLU A 296 26.03 -0.02 -12.04
C GLU A 296 26.26 0.20 -13.54
N VAL A 297 25.71 1.29 -14.10
CA VAL A 297 25.92 1.68 -15.51
C VAL A 297 27.40 1.99 -15.76
N SER A 298 28.07 2.71 -14.87
CA SER A 298 29.50 3.01 -14.95
C SER A 298 30.36 1.75 -14.88
N ALA A 299 30.00 0.79 -14.01
CA ALA A 299 30.75 -0.46 -13.84
C ALA A 299 30.80 -1.31 -15.13
N TYR A 300 29.80 -1.18 -16.00
CA TYR A 300 29.75 -1.89 -17.28
C TYR A 300 30.91 -1.51 -18.21
N ALA A 301 31.48 -0.31 -18.08
CA ALA A 301 32.61 0.13 -18.89
C ALA A 301 33.82 -0.83 -18.83
N SER A 302 34.00 -1.54 -17.71
CA SER A 302 35.06 -2.53 -17.53
C SER A 302 34.96 -3.75 -18.46
N THR A 303 33.79 -3.99 -19.05
CA THR A 303 33.54 -5.10 -19.99
C THR A 303 33.79 -4.72 -21.46
N LEU A 304 33.96 -3.43 -21.74
CA LEU A 304 34.09 -2.90 -23.11
C LEU A 304 35.53 -2.85 -23.57
N ASP A 305 35.74 -3.01 -24.88
CA ASP A 305 37.03 -2.77 -25.53
C ASP A 305 37.50 -1.31 -25.37
N PRO A 306 38.82 -1.02 -25.45
CA PRO A 306 39.37 0.30 -25.15
C PRO A 306 38.72 1.45 -25.94
N LYS A 307 38.43 1.23 -27.23
CA LYS A 307 37.88 2.26 -28.11
C LYS A 307 36.41 2.60 -27.78
N PRO A 308 35.46 1.64 -27.73
CA PRO A 308 34.10 1.90 -27.25
C PRO A 308 34.05 2.39 -25.80
N ARG A 309 34.94 1.89 -24.92
CA ARG A 309 35.00 2.27 -23.51
C ARG A 309 35.20 3.77 -23.31
N ALA A 310 36.11 4.39 -24.07
CA ALA A 310 36.38 5.82 -23.94
C ALA A 310 35.14 6.67 -24.29
N GLU A 311 34.40 6.31 -25.34
CA GLU A 311 33.19 7.04 -25.73
C GLU A 311 32.03 6.77 -24.77
N TYR A 312 31.89 5.54 -24.29
CA TYR A 312 30.92 5.18 -23.25
C TYR A 312 31.11 6.04 -22.00
N LEU A 313 32.33 6.15 -21.48
CA LEU A 313 32.62 6.96 -20.29
C LEU A 313 32.28 8.44 -20.49
N LYS A 314 32.56 9.02 -21.67
CA LYS A 314 32.15 10.41 -21.97
C LYS A 314 30.63 10.59 -21.91
N ILE A 315 29.86 9.62 -22.41
CA ILE A 315 28.40 9.65 -22.32
C ILE A 315 27.95 9.55 -20.86
N ILE A 316 28.56 8.66 -20.08
CA ILE A 316 28.26 8.53 -18.64
C ILE A 316 28.58 9.82 -17.88
N ASP A 317 29.66 10.53 -18.21
CA ASP A 317 29.99 11.82 -17.60
C ASP A 317 28.92 12.88 -17.91
N ARG A 318 28.38 12.92 -19.14
CA ARG A 318 27.24 13.79 -19.48
C ARG A 318 25.99 13.44 -18.67
N MET A 319 25.68 12.16 -18.52
CA MET A 319 24.56 11.70 -17.71
C MET A 319 24.75 12.06 -16.23
N TYR A 320 25.97 11.95 -15.71
CA TYR A 320 26.33 12.28 -14.34
C TYR A 320 26.16 13.78 -14.05
N GLU A 321 26.67 14.65 -14.92
CA GLU A 321 26.49 16.10 -14.77
C GLU A 321 25.01 16.49 -14.85
N LYS A 322 24.24 15.86 -15.76
CA LYS A 322 22.79 16.05 -15.79
C LYS A 322 22.13 15.58 -14.50
N LEU A 323 22.47 14.40 -13.97
CA LEU A 323 21.94 13.90 -12.70
C LEU A 323 22.24 14.84 -11.53
N LYS A 324 23.46 15.40 -11.45
CA LYS A 324 23.79 16.43 -10.44
C LYS A 324 22.88 17.63 -10.54
N SER A 325 22.66 18.14 -11.77
CA SER A 325 21.85 19.33 -12.00
C SER A 325 20.39 19.18 -11.56
N VAL A 326 19.87 17.95 -11.54
CA VAL A 326 18.51 17.61 -11.07
C VAL A 326 18.51 16.92 -9.71
N HIS A 327 19.61 17.01 -8.95
CA HIS A 327 19.76 16.40 -7.62
C HIS A 327 19.36 14.92 -7.59
N TYR A 328 19.81 14.15 -8.58
CA TYR A 328 19.56 12.71 -8.71
C TYR A 328 18.07 12.34 -8.56
N ASN A 329 17.16 13.21 -9.03
CA ASN A 329 15.70 13.10 -8.92
C ASN A 329 15.21 12.76 -7.50
N GLY A 330 15.90 13.27 -6.48
CA GLY A 330 15.50 13.09 -5.08
C GLY A 330 14.06 13.55 -4.80
N SER A 331 13.58 14.53 -5.58
CA SER A 331 12.22 15.08 -5.53
C SER A 331 11.12 14.04 -5.67
N TYR A 332 11.38 12.89 -6.32
CA TYR A 332 10.39 11.82 -6.47
C TYR A 332 9.80 11.35 -5.13
N PHE A 333 10.60 11.34 -4.06
CA PHE A 333 10.16 10.85 -2.76
C PHE A 333 9.87 11.96 -1.75
N ASP A 334 10.00 13.23 -2.13
CA ASP A 334 9.88 14.36 -1.22
C ASP A 334 8.48 14.99 -1.25
N ARG A 335 7.65 14.75 -0.22
CA ARG A 335 6.32 15.36 -0.07
C ARG A 335 6.30 16.89 -0.07
N LYS A 336 7.41 17.56 0.27
CA LYS A 336 7.50 19.03 0.25
C LYS A 336 7.93 19.60 -1.09
N ASP A 337 8.37 18.75 -2.02
CA ASP A 337 8.70 19.18 -3.37
C ASP A 337 7.42 19.65 -4.08
N LYS A 338 7.51 20.82 -4.73
CA LYS A 338 6.40 21.45 -5.47
C LYS A 338 6.40 21.08 -6.95
N GLY A 339 7.40 20.32 -7.40
CA GLY A 339 7.53 19.85 -8.77
C GLY A 339 6.45 18.82 -9.11
N LYS A 340 6.12 18.76 -10.40
CA LYS A 340 5.13 17.81 -10.94
C LYS A 340 5.60 16.35 -10.92
N GLU A 341 6.88 16.11 -10.64
CA GLU A 341 7.48 14.78 -10.75
C GLU A 341 7.50 13.99 -9.43
N ARG A 342 7.04 14.59 -8.34
CA ARG A 342 6.88 13.91 -7.06
C ARG A 342 5.92 12.71 -7.20
N LEU A 343 6.27 11.57 -6.62
CA LEU A 343 5.52 10.31 -6.73
C LEU A 343 4.49 10.09 -5.61
N CYS A 344 4.38 11.02 -4.67
CA CYS A 344 3.41 10.98 -3.58
C CYS A 344 2.46 12.18 -3.56
N THR A 345 1.42 12.08 -2.73
CA THR A 345 0.55 13.23 -2.39
C THR A 345 1.29 14.24 -1.49
N SER A 346 0.67 15.38 -1.20
CA SER A 346 1.23 16.40 -0.28
C SER A 346 1.44 15.87 1.14
N GLU A 347 0.67 14.87 1.53
CA GLU A 347 0.73 14.22 2.83
C GLU A 347 1.78 13.09 2.86
N GLY A 348 2.29 12.69 1.68
CA GLY A 348 3.31 11.64 1.55
C GLY A 348 2.78 10.25 1.20
N TRP A 349 1.53 10.13 0.73
CA TRP A 349 0.99 8.84 0.27
C TRP A 349 1.55 8.46 -1.10
N PHE A 350 2.23 7.31 -1.17
CA PHE A 350 2.68 6.70 -2.41
C PHE A 350 1.70 5.60 -2.83
N SER A 351 1.42 5.52 -4.12
CA SER A 351 0.59 4.47 -4.72
C SER A 351 1.43 3.61 -5.65
N CYS A 352 1.27 2.29 -5.55
CA CYS A 352 1.93 1.36 -6.44
C CYS A 352 1.42 1.58 -7.87
N GLN A 353 2.36 1.73 -8.81
CA GLN A 353 2.06 1.92 -10.23
C GLN A 353 1.74 0.59 -10.95
N GLY A 354 1.78 -0.55 -10.24
CA GLY A 354 1.58 -1.89 -10.80
C GLY A 354 2.82 -2.45 -11.49
N PRO A 355 2.84 -3.76 -11.82
CA PRO A 355 3.97 -4.39 -12.49
C PRO A 355 4.27 -3.74 -13.85
N PHE A 356 5.44 -4.03 -14.43
CA PHE A 356 5.90 -3.39 -15.67
C PHE A 356 4.94 -3.57 -16.86
N ASP A 357 4.17 -4.66 -16.87
CA ASP A 357 3.27 -5.12 -17.94
C ASP A 357 1.79 -4.75 -17.72
N LEU A 358 1.46 -4.02 -16.67
CA LEU A 358 0.12 -3.49 -16.42
C LEU A 358 0.15 -1.98 -16.22
N ASP A 359 -0.96 -1.31 -16.50
CA ASP A 359 -1.06 0.14 -16.33
C ASP A 359 -1.27 0.58 -14.87
N ALA A 360 -1.81 -0.32 -14.02
CA ALA A 360 -2.12 -0.02 -12.64
C ALA A 360 -1.90 -1.21 -11.69
N CYS A 361 -1.84 -0.94 -10.39
CA CYS A 361 -1.79 -1.97 -9.36
C CYS A 361 -3.19 -2.51 -9.05
N LEU A 362 -3.43 -3.79 -9.36
CA LEU A 362 -4.72 -4.45 -9.09
C LEU A 362 -5.06 -4.56 -7.60
N SER A 363 -4.04 -4.64 -6.74
CA SER A 363 -4.21 -4.73 -5.29
C SER A 363 -4.23 -3.38 -4.59
N THR A 364 -4.20 -2.27 -5.35
CA THR A 364 -4.23 -0.90 -4.83
C THR A 364 -3.24 -0.64 -3.68
N HIS A 365 -2.04 -1.23 -3.76
CA HIS A 365 -1.05 -1.07 -2.70
C HIS A 365 -0.69 0.41 -2.52
N SER A 366 -0.71 0.88 -1.29
CA SER A 366 -0.31 2.23 -0.89
C SER A 366 0.53 2.21 0.38
N ILE A 367 1.33 3.25 0.58
CA ILE A 367 2.12 3.42 1.80
C ILE A 367 2.39 4.90 2.06
N ASN A 368 2.47 5.29 3.33
CA ASN A 368 2.99 6.58 3.72
C ASN A 368 4.26 6.41 4.57
N PRO A 369 5.47 6.49 4.00
CA PRO A 369 6.70 6.34 4.77
C PRO A 369 6.94 7.49 5.77
N TYR A 370 6.13 8.55 5.74
CA TYR A 370 6.17 9.64 6.70
C TYR A 370 5.36 9.37 7.96
N SER A 371 4.52 8.33 7.99
CA SER A 371 3.60 8.06 9.10
C SER A 371 4.31 7.61 10.38
N ASN A 372 5.17 6.60 10.28
CA ASN A 372 5.86 5.98 11.41
C ASN A 372 7.16 5.28 10.96
N ARG A 373 7.98 4.86 11.93
CA ARG A 373 9.29 4.22 11.72
C ARG A 373 9.21 2.96 10.87
N GLU A 374 8.22 2.11 11.11
CA GLU A 374 8.08 0.82 10.42
C GLU A 374 7.62 1.03 8.96
N SER A 375 6.68 1.93 8.69
CA SER A 375 6.30 2.34 7.34
C SER A 375 7.49 2.89 6.54
N ARG A 376 8.35 3.69 7.17
CA ARG A 376 9.61 4.14 6.56
C ARG A 376 10.53 2.96 6.19
N ILE A 377 10.66 1.97 7.07
CA ILE A 377 11.46 0.77 6.82
C ILE A 377 10.85 -0.08 5.71
N LEU A 378 9.54 -0.34 5.74
CA LEU A 378 8.82 -1.09 4.73
C LEU A 378 8.97 -0.46 3.34
N PHE A 379 9.03 0.86 3.24
CA PHE A 379 9.27 1.56 1.97
C PHE A 379 10.64 1.24 1.34
N SER A 380 11.61 0.73 2.11
CA SER A 380 12.86 0.21 1.54
C SER A 380 12.65 -1.03 0.64
N THR A 381 11.55 -1.77 0.84
CA THR A 381 11.17 -2.93 0.02
C THR A 381 10.46 -2.54 -1.29
N TRP A 382 9.95 -1.31 -1.37
CA TRP A 382 9.37 -0.76 -2.60
C TRP A 382 10.47 -0.45 -3.59
N ASN A 383 10.26 -0.75 -4.87
CA ASN A 383 11.28 -0.63 -5.92
C ASN A 383 10.91 0.47 -6.90
N LEU A 384 11.93 1.17 -7.42
CA LEU A 384 11.83 1.90 -8.69
C LEU A 384 12.25 0.91 -9.78
N ASP A 385 11.28 0.20 -10.33
CA ASP A 385 11.49 -0.86 -11.30
C ASP A 385 11.56 -0.30 -12.72
N HIS A 386 12.53 -0.75 -13.50
CA HIS A 386 12.74 -0.31 -14.88
C HIS A 386 11.82 -1.11 -15.81
N LYS A 387 10.86 -0.47 -16.51
CA LYS A 387 9.99 -1.16 -17.48
C LYS A 387 10.82 -1.85 -18.55
N ILE A 388 11.64 -1.09 -19.28
CA ILE A 388 12.71 -1.64 -20.12
C ILE A 388 13.91 -1.89 -19.21
N GLU A 389 14.34 -3.14 -19.10
CA GLU A 389 15.33 -3.54 -18.11
C GLU A 389 16.70 -2.89 -18.31
N LYS A 390 17.21 -2.25 -17.26
CA LYS A 390 18.51 -1.59 -17.26
C LYS A 390 19.67 -2.52 -17.64
N LYS A 391 19.85 -3.62 -16.91
CA LYS A 391 21.01 -4.52 -17.07
C LYS A 391 20.90 -5.44 -18.28
N ARG A 392 19.68 -5.89 -18.61
CA ARG A 392 19.46 -6.85 -19.69
C ARG A 392 19.32 -6.19 -21.06
N THR A 393 18.80 -4.98 -21.11
CA THR A 393 18.47 -4.31 -22.39
C THR A 393 19.22 -2.98 -22.52
N ILE A 394 18.95 -2.01 -21.65
CA ILE A 394 19.37 -0.61 -21.90
C ILE A 394 20.90 -0.46 -21.97
N VAL A 395 21.61 -1.02 -20.99
CA VAL A 395 23.08 -0.90 -20.91
C VAL A 395 23.78 -1.64 -22.06
N PRO A 396 23.45 -2.90 -22.38
CA PRO A 396 23.96 -3.57 -23.58
C PRO A 396 23.67 -2.80 -24.88
N THR A 397 22.44 -2.31 -25.07
CA THR A 397 22.08 -1.53 -26.28
C THR A 397 22.87 -0.24 -26.40
N LEU A 398 23.12 0.47 -25.29
CA LEU A 398 23.97 1.67 -25.31
C LEU A 398 25.40 1.34 -25.76
N ALA A 399 25.97 0.26 -25.23
CA ALA A 399 27.32 -0.16 -25.57
C ALA A 399 27.45 -0.59 -27.04
N GLU A 400 26.49 -1.36 -27.53
CA GLU A 400 26.41 -1.77 -28.93
C GLU A 400 26.24 -0.56 -29.86
N ALA A 401 25.35 0.37 -29.51
CA ALA A 401 25.13 1.60 -30.29
C ALA A 401 26.41 2.43 -30.46
N ILE A 402 27.27 2.47 -29.44
CA ILE A 402 28.58 3.14 -29.47
C ILE A 402 29.58 2.37 -30.31
N ALA A 403 29.62 1.04 -30.20
CA ALA A 403 30.51 0.19 -30.99
C ALA A 403 30.18 0.29 -32.50
N GLU A 404 28.89 0.37 -32.84
CA GLU A 404 28.37 0.35 -34.22
C GLU A 404 27.93 1.73 -34.73
N GLN A 405 28.40 2.82 -34.10
CA GLN A 405 27.90 4.15 -34.39
C GLN A 405 28.09 4.57 -35.87
N ASN A 406 29.12 4.07 -36.57
CA ASN A 406 29.34 4.28 -38.02
C ASN A 406 29.18 5.76 -38.46
N GLY A 407 29.65 6.69 -37.63
CA GLY A 407 29.57 8.14 -37.86
C GLY A 407 28.24 8.81 -37.44
N ARG A 408 27.28 8.05 -36.90
CA ARG A 408 26.07 8.57 -36.23
C ARG A 408 26.43 9.00 -34.81
N GLU A 409 25.70 9.98 -34.28
CA GLU A 409 25.82 10.40 -32.88
C GLU A 409 24.73 9.71 -32.05
N VAL A 410 25.12 9.04 -30.97
CA VAL A 410 24.19 8.41 -30.02
C VAL A 410 23.37 9.47 -29.29
N ASP A 411 22.05 9.27 -29.22
CA ASP A 411 21.14 10.11 -28.42
C ASP A 411 21.22 9.67 -26.95
N TRP A 412 22.23 10.17 -26.24
CA TRP A 412 22.42 9.82 -24.83
C TRP A 412 21.27 10.31 -23.94
N GLU A 413 20.55 11.37 -24.34
CA GLU A 413 19.39 11.86 -23.61
C GLU A 413 18.23 10.85 -23.60
N TYR A 414 18.06 10.08 -24.68
CA TYR A 414 17.16 8.94 -24.71
C TYR A 414 17.53 7.88 -23.67
N PHE A 415 18.78 7.41 -23.65
CA PHE A 415 19.24 6.43 -22.65
C PHE A 415 19.16 6.98 -21.22
N TYR A 416 19.48 8.26 -21.01
CA TYR A 416 19.29 8.93 -19.72
C TYR A 416 17.84 8.83 -19.23
N SER A 417 16.87 9.07 -20.13
CA SER A 417 15.44 8.97 -19.80
C SER A 417 15.08 7.56 -19.33
N LEU A 418 15.55 6.53 -20.04
CA LEU A 418 15.29 5.14 -19.68
C LEU A 418 15.96 4.72 -18.36
N LEU A 419 17.17 5.22 -18.09
CA LEU A 419 17.95 4.79 -16.94
C LEU A 419 17.52 5.45 -15.62
N PHE A 420 17.09 6.72 -15.66
CA PHE A 420 17.02 7.53 -14.44
C PHE A 420 15.71 8.26 -14.20
N THR A 421 14.74 8.20 -15.12
CA THR A 421 13.52 9.00 -15.02
C THR A 421 12.26 8.15 -14.92
N SER A 422 11.17 8.75 -14.44
CA SER A 422 9.83 8.14 -14.36
C SER A 422 9.22 7.76 -15.72
N SER A 423 9.84 8.14 -16.84
CA SER A 423 9.44 7.65 -18.17
C SER A 423 9.61 6.13 -18.32
N ASN A 424 10.56 5.54 -17.60
CA ASN A 424 10.82 4.10 -17.59
C ASN A 424 10.87 3.50 -16.18
N LEU A 425 10.90 4.32 -15.13
CA LEU A 425 10.83 3.86 -13.74
C LEU A 425 9.39 3.81 -13.24
N LYS A 426 8.97 2.66 -12.70
CA LYS A 426 7.70 2.50 -11.96
C LYS A 426 7.99 2.27 -10.49
N LEU A 427 7.35 3.04 -9.61
CA LEU A 427 7.34 2.77 -8.18
C LEU A 427 6.37 1.62 -7.88
N VAL A 428 6.91 0.50 -7.40
CA VAL A 428 6.14 -0.73 -7.19
C VAL A 428 6.35 -1.31 -5.79
N HIS A 429 5.26 -1.78 -5.19
CA HIS A 429 5.31 -2.66 -4.03
C HIS A 429 6.06 -3.96 -4.38
N ILE A 430 6.73 -4.58 -3.41
CA ILE A 430 7.54 -5.80 -3.65
C ILE A 430 6.75 -6.93 -4.30
N ALA A 431 5.46 -7.09 -3.97
CA ALA A 431 4.59 -8.09 -4.60
C ALA A 431 4.25 -7.79 -6.07
N CYS A 432 4.40 -6.55 -6.52
CA CYS A 432 4.21 -6.14 -7.91
C CYS A 432 5.53 -6.06 -8.70
N HIS A 433 6.67 -6.28 -8.06
CA HIS A 433 7.97 -6.30 -8.71
C HIS A 433 8.24 -7.70 -9.31
N LYS A 434 7.85 -7.88 -10.57
CA LYS A 434 8.10 -9.12 -11.32
C LYS A 434 9.59 -9.22 -11.65
N LYS A 435 10.28 -10.22 -11.09
CA LYS A 435 11.72 -10.46 -11.37
C LYS A 435 11.98 -11.23 -12.69
N SER A 436 10.93 -11.60 -13.41
CA SER A 436 11.02 -12.24 -14.72
C SER A 436 11.62 -11.29 -15.76
N CYS A 437 12.01 -11.81 -16.92
CA CYS A 437 12.39 -10.96 -18.06
C CYS A 437 11.18 -10.12 -18.50
N HIS A 438 11.40 -8.84 -18.80
CA HIS A 438 10.34 -7.93 -19.23
C HIS A 438 10.06 -8.05 -20.74
N ASN A 439 10.99 -8.63 -21.51
CA ASN A 439 10.88 -8.80 -22.96
C ASN A 439 10.54 -7.49 -23.71
N LEU A 440 11.01 -6.36 -23.19
CA LEU A 440 10.91 -5.04 -23.83
C LEU A 440 12.27 -4.63 -24.37
N SER A 441 12.26 -4.03 -25.57
CA SER A 441 13.44 -3.50 -26.25
C SER A 441 13.47 -1.97 -26.21
N CYS A 442 14.66 -1.41 -26.43
CA CYS A 442 14.81 0.00 -26.73
C CYS A 442 14.14 0.35 -28.08
N ASP A 443 13.49 1.50 -28.17
CA ASP A 443 13.06 2.12 -29.43
C ASP A 443 14.28 2.44 -30.32
N GLU A 444 14.42 1.68 -31.39
CA GLU A 444 15.52 1.78 -32.36
C GLU A 444 15.60 3.15 -33.03
N THR A 445 14.45 3.83 -33.19
CA THR A 445 14.39 5.14 -33.86
C THR A 445 14.99 6.28 -33.02
N ARG A 446 15.20 6.03 -31.72
CA ARG A 446 15.70 7.00 -30.74
C ARG A 446 17.10 6.71 -30.24
N ILE A 447 17.75 5.65 -30.73
CA ILE A 447 19.13 5.31 -30.34
C ILE A 447 20.13 6.37 -30.81
N TYR A 448 19.91 6.94 -31.99
CA TYR A 448 20.78 7.93 -32.61
C TYR A 448 20.05 9.26 -32.83
N LYS A 449 20.78 10.38 -32.78
CA LYS A 449 20.22 11.69 -33.07
C LYS A 449 19.77 11.79 -34.52
N SER A 450 18.63 12.44 -34.74
CA SER A 450 18.14 12.71 -36.10
C SER A 450 19.11 13.63 -36.84
N LYS A 451 19.42 13.29 -38.10
CA LYS A 451 20.20 14.18 -38.97
C LYS A 451 19.39 15.46 -39.18
N LYS A 452 19.85 16.60 -38.64
CA LYS A 452 19.24 17.90 -38.96
C LYS A 452 19.21 18.04 -40.48
N GLN A 453 18.02 18.13 -41.09
CA GLN A 453 17.92 18.51 -42.49
C GLN A 453 18.52 19.92 -42.62
N VAL A 454 19.63 20.03 -43.34
CA VAL A 454 20.15 21.32 -43.77
C VAL A 454 19.12 21.90 -44.75
N VAL A 455 18.27 22.79 -44.26
CA VAL A 455 17.37 23.58 -45.11
C VAL A 455 18.27 24.41 -46.03
N ARG A 456 18.48 23.94 -47.26
CA ARG A 456 19.14 24.70 -48.31
C ARG A 456 18.31 25.96 -48.54
N LYS A 457 18.79 27.12 -48.07
CA LYS A 457 18.23 28.43 -48.44
C LYS A 457 18.19 28.50 -49.97
N ARG A 458 16.99 28.45 -50.54
CA ARG A 458 16.77 28.71 -51.97
C ARG A 458 17.26 30.13 -52.24
N ALA A 459 18.29 30.27 -53.06
CA ALA A 459 18.76 31.56 -53.54
C ALA A 459 17.60 32.25 -54.29
N VAL A 460 17.17 33.40 -53.79
CA VAL A 460 16.19 34.26 -54.45
C VAL A 460 16.84 34.78 -55.74
N ARG A 461 16.36 34.28 -56.89
CA ARG A 461 16.69 34.86 -58.20
C ARG A 461 16.14 36.28 -58.25
N ARG A 462 17.02 37.29 -58.25
CA ARG A 462 16.70 38.66 -58.67
C ARG A 462 16.22 38.60 -60.12
N ARG A 463 14.96 38.95 -60.37
CA ARG A 463 14.48 39.31 -61.70
C ARG A 463 14.99 40.71 -62.04
N ARG A 464 15.58 40.84 -63.23
CA ARG A 464 15.97 42.10 -63.87
C ARG A 464 14.74 42.90 -64.23
#